data_AF-A0A6G4XUQ1-F1
#
_entry.id   AF-A0A6G4XUQ1-F1
#
_cell.length_a   1.000
_cell.length_b   1.000
_cell.length_c   1.000
_cell.angle_alpha   90.00
_cell.angle_beta   90.00
_cell.angle_gamma   90.00
#
_symmetry.space_group_name_H-M   'P 1'
#
loop_
_entity.id
_entity.type
_entity.pdbx_description
1 polymer ?
#
loop_
_entity_poly.entity_id
_entity_poly.type
_entity_poly.pdbx_seq_one_letter_code
_entity_poly.pdbx_strand_id
1 'polypeptide(L)'
;MAGRYEVEIEPEVEQWLAERSPRDFVRCEYYADLLADNAETLGEPRSRHLGGKVRELRFHLGSEDVRITYWLAPGRRVVLLTVFRKTRMREAAEVDRAQKMQALCESEHPPAAEHAVFSRTFKKGELT
;
A
#
# COMPACT_ATOMS: atom_id res chain seq x y z
N MET A 1 -6.25 4.59 23.25
CA MET A 1 -5.82 5.02 21.90
C MET A 1 -5.07 3.86 21.29
N ALA A 2 -5.63 3.24 20.26
CA ALA A 2 -5.00 2.11 19.62
C ALA A 2 -3.81 2.66 18.79
N GLY A 3 -2.59 2.19 19.05
CA GLY A 3 -1.37 2.74 18.43
C GLY A 3 -1.36 2.66 16.90
N ARG A 4 -0.55 3.48 16.25
CA ARG A 4 -0.43 3.50 14.79
C ARG A 4 -0.03 2.12 14.23
N TYR A 5 -0.56 1.75 13.06
CA TYR A 5 -0.17 0.53 12.37
C TYR A 5 1.22 0.69 11.76
N GLU A 6 2.03 -0.36 11.79
CA GLU A 6 3.25 -0.41 11.01
C GLU A 6 2.90 -0.68 9.54
N VAL A 7 3.53 0.05 8.62
CA VAL A 7 3.31 -0.10 7.18
C VAL A 7 4.52 -0.83 6.58
N GLU A 8 4.29 -2.06 6.16
CA GLU A 8 5.22 -2.91 5.42
C GLU A 8 4.90 -2.81 3.92
N ILE A 9 5.91 -3.01 3.06
CA ILE A 9 5.74 -2.99 1.61
C ILE A 9 6.31 -4.26 0.98
N GLU A 10 5.54 -4.83 0.04
CA GLU A 10 6.01 -5.87 -0.87
C GLU A 10 6.95 -5.27 -1.95
N PRO A 11 7.84 -6.09 -2.55
CA PRO A 11 8.84 -5.63 -3.50
C PRO A 11 8.29 -4.83 -4.70
N GLU A 12 7.07 -5.13 -5.15
CA GLU A 12 6.44 -4.37 -6.23
C GLU A 12 6.18 -2.91 -5.85
N VAL A 13 5.67 -2.68 -4.63
CA VAL A 13 5.37 -1.33 -4.14
C VAL A 13 6.65 -0.57 -3.86
N GLU A 14 7.68 -1.26 -3.34
CA GLU A 14 9.02 -0.68 -3.14
C GLU A 14 9.63 -0.18 -4.45
N GLN A 15 9.69 -1.04 -5.47
CA GLN A 15 10.23 -0.68 -6.79
C GLN A 15 9.46 0.48 -7.41
N TRP A 16 8.12 0.44 -7.32
CA TRP A 16 7.28 1.53 -7.81
C TRP A 16 7.52 2.86 -7.10
N LEU A 17 7.75 2.84 -5.78
CA LEU A 17 8.07 4.03 -4.98
C LEU A 17 9.44 4.61 -5.34
N ALA A 18 10.45 3.77 -5.57
CA ALA A 18 11.80 4.19 -5.91
C ALA A 18 11.84 5.04 -7.19
N GLU A 19 10.98 4.72 -8.15
CA GLU A 19 10.85 5.42 -9.42
C GLU A 19 9.99 6.70 -9.35
N ARG A 20 9.40 7.06 -8.19
CA ARG A 20 8.54 8.25 -8.08
C ARG A 20 9.33 9.55 -8.05
N SER A 21 8.77 10.61 -8.63
CA SER A 21 9.29 11.95 -8.39
C SER A 21 9.21 12.28 -6.88
N PRO A 22 10.06 13.18 -6.35
CA PRO A 22 9.97 13.57 -4.94
C PRO A 22 8.57 14.07 -4.53
N ARG A 23 7.90 14.80 -5.43
CA ARG A 23 6.53 15.29 -5.21
C ARG A 23 5.53 14.15 -5.06
N ASP A 24 5.61 13.16 -5.94
CA ASP A 24 4.69 12.01 -5.90
C ASP A 24 4.98 11.11 -4.70
N PHE A 25 6.26 10.95 -4.34
CA PHE A 25 6.65 10.20 -3.15
C PHE A 25 6.07 10.80 -1.86
N VAL A 26 6.15 12.12 -1.67
CA VAL A 26 5.53 12.81 -0.52
C VAL A 26 4.01 12.58 -0.49
N ARG A 27 3.38 12.50 -1.67
CA ARG A 27 1.95 12.18 -1.75
C ARG A 27 1.67 10.74 -1.32
N CYS A 28 2.48 9.77 -1.75
CA CYS A 28 2.38 8.38 -1.28
C CYS A 28 2.58 8.27 0.23
N GLU A 29 3.58 8.98 0.77
CA GLU A 29 3.86 9.06 2.21
C GLU A 29 2.65 9.54 3.01
N TYR A 30 2.00 10.62 2.56
CA TYR A 30 0.78 11.12 3.19
C TYR A 30 -0.32 10.05 3.27
N TYR A 31 -0.50 9.25 2.22
CA TYR A 31 -1.52 8.20 2.20
C TYR A 31 -1.13 6.97 3.02
N ALA A 32 0.15 6.61 3.06
CA ALA A 32 0.67 5.60 3.97
C ALA A 32 0.47 6.03 5.44
N ASP A 33 0.72 7.31 5.75
CA ASP A 33 0.48 7.89 7.07
C ASP A 33 -0.99 7.83 7.46
N LEU A 34 -1.87 8.26 6.56
CA LEU A 34 -3.31 8.21 6.77
C LEU A 34 -3.79 6.77 7.03
N LEU A 35 -3.26 5.80 6.28
CA LEU A 35 -3.60 4.40 6.41
C LEU A 35 -3.09 3.82 7.73
N ALA A 36 -1.86 4.15 8.12
CA ALA A 36 -1.29 3.74 9.39
C ALA A 36 -2.12 4.20 10.60
N ASP A 37 -2.68 5.42 10.53
CA ASP A 37 -3.49 5.99 11.60
C ASP A 37 -4.93 5.45 11.64
N ASN A 38 -5.45 4.97 10.50
CA ASN A 38 -6.87 4.66 10.32
C ASN A 38 -7.12 3.27 9.71
N ALA A 39 -6.19 2.33 9.83
CA ALA A 39 -6.17 1.08 9.05
C ALA A 39 -7.49 0.28 9.10
N GLU A 40 -8.15 0.25 10.26
CA GLU A 40 -9.42 -0.48 10.45
C GLU A 40 -10.65 0.31 10.00
N THR A 41 -10.58 1.64 9.98
CA THR A 41 -11.73 2.54 9.77
C THR A 41 -11.69 3.31 8.45
N LEU A 42 -10.57 3.27 7.73
CA LEU A 42 -10.43 3.97 6.46
C LEU A 42 -11.35 3.31 5.42
N GLY A 43 -12.39 4.05 5.02
CA GLY A 43 -13.37 3.65 4.02
C GLY A 43 -13.36 4.54 2.79
N GLU A 44 -14.46 4.49 2.03
CA GLU A 44 -14.62 5.30 0.83
C GLU A 44 -14.63 6.81 1.15
N PRO A 45 -14.09 7.67 0.27
CA PRO A 45 -13.60 7.38 -1.09
C PRO A 45 -12.15 6.88 -1.15
N ARG A 46 -11.44 6.84 -0.01
CA ARG A 46 -9.99 6.61 0.04
C ARG A 46 -9.61 5.14 0.09
N SER A 47 -10.49 4.29 0.60
CA SER A 47 -10.28 2.85 0.57
C SER A 47 -11.56 2.10 0.24
N ARG A 48 -11.41 0.91 -0.34
CA ARG A 48 -12.51 0.02 -0.68
C ARG A 48 -12.10 -1.44 -0.49
N HIS A 49 -13.03 -2.28 -0.04
CA HIS A 49 -12.82 -3.73 0.00
C HIS A 49 -12.87 -4.34 -1.41
N LEU A 50 -11.94 -5.26 -1.68
CA LEU A 50 -11.85 -6.01 -2.94
C LEU A 50 -12.22 -7.50 -2.77
N GLY A 51 -12.73 -7.88 -1.60
CA GLY A 51 -13.08 -9.26 -1.26
C GLY A 51 -11.98 -9.94 -0.43
N GLY A 52 -12.38 -10.93 0.38
CA GLY A 52 -11.50 -11.59 1.33
C GLY A 52 -10.85 -10.59 2.29
N LYS A 53 -9.53 -10.68 2.46
CA LYS A 53 -8.72 -9.78 3.31
C LYS A 53 -8.16 -8.57 2.57
N VAL A 54 -8.40 -8.47 1.26
CA VAL A 54 -7.80 -7.45 0.40
C VAL A 54 -8.65 -6.19 0.36
N ARG A 55 -7.96 -5.06 0.45
CA ARG A 55 -8.48 -3.70 0.30
C ARG A 55 -7.63 -2.95 -0.72
N GLU A 56 -8.18 -1.90 -1.31
CA GLU A 56 -7.42 -0.93 -2.10
C GLU A 56 -7.38 0.42 -1.40
N LEU A 57 -6.24 1.12 -1.51
CA LEU A 57 -6.05 2.52 -1.21
C LEU A 57 -6.13 3.30 -2.53
N ARG A 58 -6.87 4.41 -2.53
CA ARG A 58 -7.29 5.14 -3.74
C ARG A 58 -6.81 6.58 -3.65
N PHE A 59 -5.95 6.98 -4.58
CA PHE A 59 -5.46 8.35 -4.65
C PHE A 59 -4.97 8.73 -6.04
N HIS A 60 -4.74 10.04 -6.23
CA HIS A 60 -4.23 10.58 -7.48
C HIS A 60 -2.78 11.01 -7.33
N LEU A 61 -1.99 10.72 -8.36
CA LEU A 61 -0.65 11.28 -8.59
C LEU A 61 -0.67 12.04 -9.92
N GLY A 62 -0.73 13.37 -9.86
CA GLY A 62 -0.96 14.18 -11.05
C GLY A 62 -2.29 13.82 -11.73
N SER A 63 -2.23 13.35 -12.98
CA SER A 63 -3.37 12.87 -13.76
C SER A 63 -3.65 11.38 -13.60
N GLU A 64 -2.81 10.63 -12.89
CA GLU A 64 -2.95 9.19 -12.73
C GLU A 64 -3.83 8.84 -11.53
N ASP A 65 -4.85 8.01 -11.76
CA ASP A 65 -5.68 7.43 -10.71
C ASP A 65 -5.02 6.11 -10.23
N VAL A 66 -4.33 6.17 -9.09
CA VAL A 66 -3.48 5.09 -8.58
C VAL A 66 -4.21 4.28 -7.52
N ARG A 67 -3.97 2.97 -7.55
CA ARG A 67 -4.44 2.01 -6.54
C ARG A 67 -3.25 1.27 -5.96
N ILE A 68 -3.16 1.24 -4.63
CA ILE A 68 -2.28 0.32 -3.91
C ILE A 68 -3.17 -0.66 -3.17
N THR A 69 -3.02 -1.96 -3.41
CA THR A 69 -3.74 -2.97 -2.63
C THR A 69 -3.01 -3.26 -1.33
N TYR A 70 -3.75 -3.60 -0.29
CA TYR A 70 -3.20 -3.89 1.02
C TYR A 70 -4.08 -4.86 1.80
N TRP A 71 -3.53 -5.42 2.87
CA TRP A 71 -4.30 -6.16 3.86
C TRP A 71 -3.86 -5.80 5.28
N LEU A 72 -4.72 -6.11 6.25
CA LEU A 72 -4.43 -5.92 7.67
C LEU A 72 -3.89 -7.23 8.22
N ALA A 73 -2.58 -7.29 8.45
CA ALA A 73 -1.90 -8.45 9.00
C ALA A 73 -1.93 -8.45 10.55
N PRO A 74 -1.77 -9.61 11.20
CA PRO A 74 -1.65 -9.67 12.66
C PRO A 74 -0.53 -8.78 13.19
N GLY A 75 -0.72 -8.25 14.41
CA GLY A 75 0.28 -7.39 15.07
C GLY A 75 0.17 -5.90 14.73
N ARG A 76 -1.02 -5.42 14.32
CA ARG A 76 -1.26 -4.03 13.90
C ARG A 76 -0.39 -3.62 12.71
N ARG A 77 -0.36 -4.47 11.69
CA ARG A 77 0.41 -4.22 10.47
C ARG A 77 -0.50 -4.03 9.28
N VAL A 78 -0.10 -3.12 8.41
CA VAL A 78 -0.65 -2.94 7.07
C VAL A 78 0.46 -3.36 6.11
N VAL A 79 0.18 -4.33 5.25
CA VAL A 79 1.14 -4.71 4.20
C VAL A 79 0.60 -4.21 2.86
N LEU A 80 1.35 -3.33 2.19
CA LEU A 80 1.06 -2.87 0.83
C LEU A 80 1.54 -3.94 -0.16
N LEU A 81 0.62 -4.50 -0.94
CA LEU A 81 0.84 -5.72 -1.72
C LEU A 81 1.21 -5.45 -3.18
N THR A 82 0.32 -4.74 -3.89
CA THR A 82 0.45 -4.50 -5.32
C THR A 82 0.03 -3.08 -5.67
N VAL A 83 0.48 -2.56 -6.81
CA VAL A 83 0.14 -1.22 -7.28
C VAL A 83 -0.25 -1.23 -8.76
N PHE A 84 -1.28 -0.48 -9.11
CA PHE A 84 -1.73 -0.33 -10.50
C PHE A 84 -2.38 1.03 -10.73
N ARG A 85 -2.41 1.44 -12.00
CA ARG A 85 -3.20 2.60 -12.44
C ARG A 85 -4.58 2.10 -12.86
N LYS A 86 -5.62 2.80 -12.45
CA LYS A 86 -6.98 2.51 -12.91
C LYS A 86 -7.12 2.94 -14.37
N THR A 87 -7.36 1.98 -15.26
CA THR A 87 -7.54 2.21 -16.70
C THR A 87 -8.97 1.92 -17.17
N ARG A 88 -9.72 1.11 -16.42
CA ARG A 88 -11.11 0.72 -16.72
C ARG A 88 -12.00 0.70 -15.49
N MET A 89 -13.30 0.50 -15.67
CA MET A 89 -14.27 0.48 -14.56
C MET A 89 -14.12 -0.74 -13.63
N ARG A 90 -13.64 -1.87 -14.16
CA ARG A 90 -13.44 -3.11 -13.42
C ARG A 90 -12.06 -3.68 -13.73
N GLU A 91 -11.21 -3.79 -12.72
CA GLU A 91 -9.83 -4.27 -12.83
C GLU A 91 -9.71 -5.70 -12.28
N ALA A 92 -10.52 -6.64 -12.78
CA ALA A 92 -10.63 -7.98 -12.19
C ALA A 92 -9.28 -8.72 -12.08
N ALA A 93 -8.43 -8.61 -13.11
CA ALA A 93 -7.10 -9.22 -13.10
C ALA A 93 -6.19 -8.65 -12.00
N GLU A 94 -6.30 -7.36 -11.68
CA GLU A 94 -5.53 -6.74 -10.59
C GLU A 94 -6.05 -7.17 -9.23
N VAL A 95 -7.37 -7.35 -9.09
CA VAL A 95 -7.98 -7.90 -7.87
C VAL A 95 -7.50 -9.33 -7.63
N ASP A 96 -7.52 -10.19 -8.66
CA ASP A 96 -7.05 -11.57 -8.56
C ASP A 96 -5.56 -11.64 -8.21
N ARG A 97 -4.75 -10.75 -8.80
CA ARG A 97 -3.32 -10.64 -8.50
C ARG A 97 -3.07 -10.23 -7.06
N ALA A 98 -3.81 -9.25 -6.55
CA ALA A 98 -3.72 -8.82 -5.16
C ALA A 98 -4.16 -9.91 -4.17
N GLN A 99 -5.20 -10.68 -4.49
CA GLN A 99 -5.63 -11.81 -3.66
C GLN A 99 -4.60 -12.92 -3.60
N LYS A 100 -3.94 -13.25 -4.72
CA LYS A 100 -2.83 -14.20 -4.74
C LYS A 100 -1.64 -13.72 -3.93
N MET A 101 -1.26 -12.44 -4.09
CA MET A 101 -0.17 -11.84 -3.31
C MET A 101 -0.49 -11.83 -1.82
N GLN A 102 -1.74 -11.51 -1.43
CA GLN A 102 -2.15 -11.57 -0.02
C GLN A 102 -2.01 -12.98 0.56
N ALA A 103 -2.45 -14.01 -0.17
CA ALA A 103 -2.35 -15.39 0.29
C ALA A 103 -0.89 -15.83 0.48
N LEU A 104 -0.01 -15.46 -0.46
CA LEU A 104 1.43 -15.71 -0.37
C LEU A 104 2.05 -14.99 0.84
N CYS A 105 1.76 -13.69 0.97
CA CYS A 105 2.19 -12.84 2.07
C CYS A 105 1.81 -13.46 3.43
N GLU A 106 0.57 -13.93 3.56
CA GLU A 106 0.06 -14.55 4.78
C GLU A 106 0.70 -15.91 5.10
N SER A 107 1.00 -16.74 4.09
CA SER A 107 1.56 -18.08 4.32
C SER A 107 3.05 -18.08 4.62
N GLU A 108 3.81 -17.15 4.04
CA GLU A 108 5.27 -17.22 4.03
C GLU A 108 5.93 -16.28 5.07
N HIS A 109 5.27 -15.21 5.52
CA HIS A 109 6.01 -14.10 6.15
C HIS A 109 5.69 -13.89 7.64
N PRO A 110 6.65 -14.12 8.56
CA PRO A 110 6.56 -13.60 9.93
C PRO A 110 6.77 -12.07 9.96
N PRO A 111 6.32 -11.36 11.02
CA PRO A 111 6.42 -9.90 11.10
C PRO A 111 7.84 -9.35 10.91
N ALA A 112 7.98 -8.33 10.06
CA ALA A 112 9.16 -7.46 9.88
C ALA A 112 10.53 -8.09 9.53
N ALA A 113 10.64 -9.41 9.27
CA ALA A 113 11.93 -10.02 8.92
C ALA A 113 12.28 -9.90 7.42
N GLU A 114 11.26 -9.83 6.55
CA GLU A 114 11.46 -9.89 5.09
C GLU A 114 10.85 -8.71 4.32
N HIS A 115 9.88 -7.98 4.90
CA HIS A 115 9.36 -6.76 4.27
C HIS A 115 10.20 -5.54 4.61
N ALA A 116 10.38 -4.68 3.60
CA ALA A 116 10.83 -3.33 3.85
C ALA A 116 9.73 -2.56 4.63
N VAL A 117 10.13 -1.83 5.66
CA VAL A 117 9.21 -0.92 6.37
C VAL A 117 9.15 0.38 5.58
N PHE A 118 7.95 0.85 5.25
CA PHE A 118 7.75 2.13 4.59
C PHE A 118 8.38 3.25 5.43
N SER A 119 9.37 3.94 4.86
CA SER A 119 10.22 4.89 5.59
C SER A 119 10.43 6.18 4.82
N ARG A 120 10.48 7.29 5.55
CA ARG A 120 10.78 8.62 5.00
C ARG A 120 12.17 8.71 4.36
N THR A 121 13.09 7.80 4.70
CA THR A 121 14.46 7.84 4.22
C THR A 121 14.65 7.33 2.78
N PHE A 122 13.63 6.69 2.17
CA PHE A 122 13.75 6.10 0.82
C PHE A 122 14.14 7.09 -0.29
N LYS A 123 13.87 8.40 -0.13
CA LYS A 123 14.13 9.44 -1.15
C LYS A 123 15.08 10.55 -0.72
N LYS A 124 15.61 10.51 0.51
CA LYS A 124 16.36 11.65 1.10
C LYS A 124 17.70 11.94 0.40
N GLY A 125 18.18 11.04 -0.47
CA GLY A 125 19.42 11.20 -1.24
C GLY A 125 19.31 11.97 -2.56
N GLU A 126 18.10 12.27 -3.06
CA GLU A 126 17.90 12.94 -4.37
C GLU A 126 17.50 14.42 -4.23
N LEU A 127 17.53 14.98 -3.02
CA LEU A 127 17.13 16.36 -2.74
C LEU A 127 18.30 17.28 -2.30
N THR A 128 19.54 16.90 -2.64
CA THR A 128 20.75 17.73 -2.48
C THR A 128 21.29 18.19 -3.81
#